data_AF-A0A3B8XEW7-F1
#
_entry.id   AF-A0A3B8XEW7-F1
#
_cell.length_a   1.000
_cell.length_b   1.000
_cell.length_c   1.000
_cell.angle_alpha   90.00
_cell.angle_beta   90.00
_cell.angle_gamma   90.00
#
_symmetry.space_group_name_H-M   'P 1'
#
loop_
_entity.id
_entity.type
_entity.pdbx_description
1 polymer ?
#
loop_
_entity_poly.entity_id
_entity_poly.type
_entity_poly.pdbx_seq_one_letter_code
_entity_poly.pdbx_strand_id
1 'polypeptide(L)'
;LMVAQYTAASLVAENRRLAAPASVDSVPTSGMQEDHVSMGWGAALKLRTVLDNLTSILAVELVAAARALDLRAPLVPAPATAAVRDLVRKHIAGVGPDRVVAPELAAAEALIRSGAVVAAAQAVTGPLK
;
A
#
# COMPACT_ATOMS: atom_id res chain seq x y z
N LEU A 1 7.14 15.34 4.25
CA LEU A 1 6.83 14.12 3.45
C LEU A 1 6.68 14.41 1.94
N MET A 2 7.25 15.51 1.44
CA MET A 2 7.09 15.90 0.03
C MET A 2 7.58 14.83 -0.95
N VAL A 3 8.80 14.33 -0.76
CA VAL A 3 9.37 13.30 -1.66
C VAL A 3 8.65 11.96 -1.55
N ALA A 4 8.14 11.59 -0.37
CA ALA A 4 7.36 10.37 -0.20
C ALA A 4 6.05 10.41 -1.03
N GLN A 5 5.43 11.58 -1.14
CA GLN A 5 4.28 11.78 -2.02
C GLN A 5 4.66 11.58 -3.50
N TYR A 6 5.87 12.00 -3.92
CA TYR A 6 6.33 11.81 -5.30
C TYR A 6 6.52 10.33 -5.63
N THR A 7 7.05 9.56 -4.68
CA THR A 7 7.12 8.10 -4.78
C THR A 7 5.73 7.50 -4.97
N ALA A 8 4.76 7.84 -4.11
CA ALA A 8 3.39 7.34 -4.25
C ALA A 8 2.76 7.71 -5.61
N ALA A 9 2.92 8.95 -6.06
CA ALA A 9 2.40 9.41 -7.34
C ALA A 9 3.03 8.66 -8.54
N SER A 10 4.33 8.39 -8.50
CA SER A 10 5.02 7.61 -9.53
C SER A 10 4.49 6.17 -9.59
N LEU A 11 4.26 5.54 -8.43
CA LEU A 11 3.69 4.19 -8.35
C LEU A 11 2.25 4.12 -8.88
N VAL A 12 1.43 5.15 -8.64
CA VAL A 12 0.09 5.26 -9.22
C VAL A 12 0.16 5.34 -10.75
N ALA A 13 1.08 6.14 -11.30
CA ALA A 13 1.26 6.26 -12.74
C ALA A 13 1.69 4.91 -13.38
N GLU A 14 2.55 4.15 -12.70
CA GLU A 14 2.96 2.82 -13.14
C GLU A 14 1.80 1.81 -13.08
N ASN A 15 1.05 1.80 -11.98
CA ASN A 15 -0.14 0.95 -11.84
C ASN A 15 -1.16 1.22 -12.95
N ARG A 16 -1.30 2.47 -13.40
CA ARG A 16 -2.19 2.81 -14.52
C ARG A 16 -1.77 2.11 -15.83
N ARG A 17 -0.47 2.00 -16.11
CA ARG A 17 0.03 1.26 -17.28
C ARG A 17 -0.20 -0.24 -17.13
N LEU A 18 0.07 -0.78 -15.93
CA LEU A 18 -0.16 -2.18 -15.61
C LEU A 18 -1.65 -2.56 -15.64
N ALA A 19 -2.57 -1.63 -15.46
CA ALA A 19 -4.01 -1.91 -15.46
C ALA A 19 -4.61 -2.31 -16.82
N ALA A 20 -3.86 -2.18 -17.94
CA ALA A 20 -4.34 -2.67 -19.23
C ALA A 20 -4.69 -4.18 -19.14
N PRO A 21 -5.86 -4.64 -19.59
CA PRO A 21 -6.23 -6.04 -19.44
C PRO A 21 -5.33 -6.91 -20.32
N ALA A 22 -4.69 -7.94 -19.74
CA ALA A 22 -3.91 -8.90 -20.54
C ALA A 22 -4.83 -9.89 -21.28
N SER A 23 -6.02 -10.15 -20.76
CA SER A 23 -6.96 -11.15 -21.27
C SER A 23 -7.71 -10.76 -22.54
N VAL A 24 -7.53 -9.53 -23.05
CA VAL A 24 -8.09 -9.10 -24.34
C VAL A 24 -7.16 -9.39 -25.51
N ASP A 25 -5.97 -9.92 -25.22
CA ASP A 25 -4.99 -10.34 -26.22
C ASP A 25 -4.98 -11.87 -26.37
N SER A 26 -4.61 -12.34 -27.55
CA SER A 26 -4.49 -13.76 -27.87
C SER A 26 -3.58 -13.93 -29.08
N VAL A 27 -2.55 -14.77 -28.96
CA VAL A 27 -1.64 -15.10 -30.06
C VAL A 27 -1.81 -16.57 -30.41
N PRO A 28 -2.32 -16.92 -31.61
CA PRO A 28 -2.46 -18.30 -32.03
C PRO A 28 -1.12 -19.03 -32.05
N THR A 29 -1.11 -20.25 -31.51
CA THR A 29 0.06 -21.11 -31.47
C THR A 29 -0.25 -22.47 -32.11
N SER A 30 0.79 -23.28 -32.28
CA SER A 30 0.64 -24.68 -32.72
C SER A 30 -0.13 -24.85 -34.04
N GLY A 31 0.12 -23.96 -35.01
CA GLY A 31 -0.52 -24.03 -36.33
C GLY A 31 -2.04 -23.82 -36.30
N MET A 32 -2.53 -22.89 -35.47
CA MET A 32 -3.97 -22.62 -35.23
C MET A 32 -4.70 -23.70 -34.42
N GLN A 33 -4.00 -24.68 -33.84
CA GLN A 33 -4.62 -25.62 -32.92
C GLN A 33 -4.99 -24.96 -31.58
N GLU A 34 -4.16 -24.01 -31.14
CA GLU A 34 -4.40 -23.14 -29.99
C GLU A 34 -4.68 -21.74 -30.52
N ASP A 35 -5.84 -21.57 -31.17
CA ASP A 35 -6.25 -20.33 -31.84
C ASP A 35 -6.78 -19.25 -30.89
N HIS A 36 -7.07 -19.61 -29.63
CA HIS A 36 -7.45 -18.69 -28.57
C HIS A 36 -6.81 -19.05 -27.22
N VAL A 37 -6.21 -18.08 -26.56
CA VAL A 37 -5.57 -18.24 -25.24
C VAL A 37 -5.89 -17.06 -24.31
N SER A 38 -5.80 -17.29 -22.99
CA SER A 38 -6.28 -16.34 -21.98
C SER A 38 -5.29 -15.24 -21.58
N MET A 39 -3.99 -15.42 -21.90
CA MET A 39 -2.89 -14.58 -21.41
C MET A 39 -2.84 -14.44 -19.87
N GLY A 40 -3.45 -15.37 -19.13
CA GLY A 40 -3.69 -15.27 -17.69
C GLY A 40 -2.43 -15.21 -16.83
N TRP A 41 -1.33 -15.84 -17.26
CA TRP A 41 -0.04 -15.75 -16.55
C TRP A 41 0.50 -14.32 -16.53
N GLY A 42 0.43 -13.62 -17.67
CA GLY A 42 0.80 -12.21 -17.76
C GLY A 42 -0.06 -11.33 -16.86
N ALA A 43 -1.37 -11.61 -16.79
CA ALA A 43 -2.29 -10.91 -15.87
C ALA A 43 -1.87 -11.07 -14.40
N ALA A 44 -1.54 -12.29 -13.96
CA ALA A 44 -1.15 -12.58 -12.58
C ALA A 44 0.18 -11.91 -12.20
N LEU A 45 1.17 -11.88 -13.10
CA LEU A 45 2.43 -11.19 -12.87
C LEU A 45 2.24 -9.68 -12.67
N LYS A 46 1.41 -9.06 -13.52
CA LYS A 46 1.08 -7.63 -13.42
C LYS A 46 0.36 -7.32 -12.11
N LEU A 47 -0.59 -8.15 -11.70
CA LEU A 47 -1.29 -8.00 -10.43
C LEU A 47 -0.32 -8.03 -9.25
N ARG A 48 0.64 -8.94 -9.22
CA ARG A 48 1.63 -9.02 -8.15
C ARG A 48 2.41 -7.71 -7.99
N THR A 49 2.88 -7.13 -9.09
CA THR A 49 3.56 -5.83 -9.09
C THR A 49 2.63 -4.71 -8.61
N VAL A 50 1.36 -4.70 -9.05
CA VAL A 50 0.38 -3.69 -8.61
C VAL A 50 0.13 -3.77 -7.10
N LEU A 51 0.07 -4.97 -6.52
CA LEU A 51 -0.09 -5.16 -5.07
C LEU A 51 1.12 -4.69 -4.28
N ASP A 52 2.34 -4.90 -4.79
CA ASP A 52 3.56 -4.37 -4.19
C ASP A 52 3.57 -2.83 -4.22
N ASN A 53 3.25 -2.24 -5.36
CA ASN A 53 3.13 -0.78 -5.51
C ASN A 53 2.05 -0.20 -4.60
N LEU A 54 0.88 -0.86 -4.51
CA LEU A 54 -0.21 -0.44 -3.63
C LEU A 54 0.21 -0.46 -2.16
N THR A 55 0.98 -1.48 -1.75
CA THR A 55 1.50 -1.57 -0.39
C THR A 55 2.40 -0.37 -0.05
N SER A 56 3.29 0.03 -0.97
CA SER A 56 4.13 1.21 -0.80
C SER A 56 3.33 2.52 -0.79
N ILE A 57 2.28 2.65 -1.61
CA ILE A 57 1.37 3.80 -1.60
C ILE A 57 0.68 3.90 -0.22
N LEU A 58 0.14 2.80 0.28
CA LEU A 58 -0.52 2.75 1.60
C LEU A 58 0.44 3.01 2.74
N ALA A 59 1.72 2.60 2.63
CA ALA A 59 2.74 2.94 3.61
C ALA A 59 2.99 4.46 3.70
N VAL A 60 3.06 5.16 2.56
CA VAL A 60 3.16 6.62 2.53
C VAL A 60 1.94 7.26 3.20
N GLU A 61 0.74 6.79 2.89
CA GLU A 61 -0.51 7.27 3.49
C GLU A 61 -0.55 7.04 5.00
N LEU A 62 -0.20 5.84 5.47
CA LEU A 62 -0.20 5.47 6.88
C LEU A 62 0.75 6.36 7.70
N VAL A 63 1.98 6.58 7.20
CA VAL A 63 2.96 7.45 7.86
C VAL A 63 2.47 8.90 7.88
N ALA A 64 1.92 9.39 6.77
CA ALA A 64 1.37 10.73 6.67
C ALA A 64 0.20 10.94 7.64
N ALA A 65 -0.76 10.02 7.67
CA ALA A 65 -1.92 10.05 8.54
C ALA A 65 -1.53 10.00 10.02
N ALA A 66 -0.61 9.12 10.40
CA ALA A 66 -0.12 9.03 11.77
C ALA A 66 0.56 10.34 12.23
N ARG A 67 1.39 10.96 11.36
CA ARG A 67 2.00 12.28 11.67
C ARG A 67 0.95 13.39 11.74
N ALA A 68 -0.06 13.36 10.87
CA ALA A 68 -1.15 14.33 10.88
C ALA A 68 -1.96 14.27 12.18
N LEU A 69 -2.19 13.07 12.73
CA LEU A 69 -2.81 12.91 14.04
C LEU A 69 -1.96 13.52 15.16
N ASP A 70 -0.64 13.29 15.14
CA ASP A 70 0.27 13.86 16.15
C ASP A 70 0.30 15.40 16.09
N LEU A 71 0.29 15.98 14.88
CA LEU A 71 0.25 17.43 14.66
C LEU A 71 -1.04 18.10 15.16
N ARG A 72 -2.10 17.32 15.39
CA ARG A 72 -3.40 17.81 15.86
C ARG A 72 -3.54 17.76 17.37
N ALA A 73 -2.49 17.40 18.12
CA ALA A 73 -2.52 17.45 19.57
C ALA A 73 -2.97 18.85 20.07
N PRO A 74 -3.85 18.93 21.09
CA PRO A 74 -4.29 17.85 21.98
C PRO A 74 -5.55 17.10 21.52
N LEU A 75 -6.00 17.23 20.27
CA LEU A 75 -7.15 16.47 19.77
C LEU A 75 -6.86 14.96 19.79
N VAL A 76 -7.86 14.18 20.21
CA VAL A 76 -7.75 12.73 20.34
C VAL A 76 -8.45 12.04 19.16
N PRO A 77 -7.78 11.14 18.43
CA PRO A 77 -8.42 10.34 17.38
C PRO A 77 -9.46 9.36 17.92
N ALA A 78 -10.33 8.86 17.04
CA ALA A 78 -11.24 7.77 17.37
C ALA A 78 -10.47 6.50 17.79
N PRO A 79 -11.09 5.57 18.56
CA PRO A 79 -10.37 4.43 19.14
C PRO A 79 -9.56 3.60 18.13
N ALA A 80 -10.13 3.28 16.96
CA ALA A 80 -9.47 2.50 15.92
C ALA A 80 -8.25 3.22 15.33
N THR A 81 -8.39 4.52 15.01
CA THR A 81 -7.30 5.32 14.44
C THR A 81 -6.23 5.63 15.48
N ALA A 82 -6.61 5.77 16.75
CA ALA A 82 -5.66 5.84 17.87
C ALA A 82 -4.82 4.56 17.98
N ALA A 83 -5.47 3.38 17.97
CA ALA A 83 -4.77 2.10 18.05
C ALA A 83 -3.79 1.88 16.89
N VAL A 84 -4.18 2.24 15.66
CA VAL A 84 -3.28 2.17 14.50
C VAL A 84 -2.13 3.17 14.62
N ARG A 85 -2.40 4.42 15.01
CA ARG A 85 -1.36 5.43 15.26
C ARG A 85 -0.36 4.94 16.30
N ASP A 86 -0.85 4.37 17.40
CA ASP A 86 -0.02 3.87 18.50
C ASP A 86 0.85 2.69 18.06
N LEU A 87 0.32 1.76 17.24
CA LEU A 87 1.12 0.73 16.59
C LEU A 87 2.24 1.33 15.74
N VAL A 88 1.92 2.30 14.88
CA VAL A 88 2.90 2.97 14.01
C VAL A 88 4.00 3.62 14.84
N ARG A 89 3.68 4.23 15.98
CA ARG A 89 4.66 4.90 16.85
C ARG A 89 5.64 3.98 17.55
N LYS A 90 5.36 2.68 17.64
CA LYS A 90 6.31 1.67 18.13
C LYS A 90 7.48 1.45 17.16
N HIS A 91 7.31 1.78 15.88
CA HIS A 91 8.28 1.48 14.82
C HIS A 91 8.76 2.71 14.05
N ILE A 92 7.95 3.77 14.01
CA ILE A 92 8.18 4.96 13.19
C ILE A 92 8.07 6.20 14.08
N ALA A 93 9.10 7.04 14.05
CA ALA A 93 9.13 8.27 14.83
C ALA A 93 8.03 9.26 14.38
N GLY A 94 7.54 10.06 15.32
CA GLY A 94 6.52 11.08 15.09
C GLY A 94 7.05 12.33 14.37
N VAL A 95 6.38 13.46 14.61
CA VAL A 95 6.75 14.77 14.09
C VAL A 95 8.17 15.15 14.54
N GLY A 96 8.96 15.74 13.65
CA GLY A 96 10.31 16.19 13.93
C GLY A 96 10.98 16.77 12.69
N PRO A 97 12.28 17.12 12.78
CA PRO A 97 13.04 17.61 11.63
C PRO A 97 13.12 16.56 10.51
N ASP A 98 13.50 17.02 9.33
CA ASP A 98 13.68 16.16 8.17
C ASP A 98 14.73 15.08 8.42
N ARG A 99 14.43 13.90 7.90
CA ARG A 99 15.24 12.69 8.01
C ARG A 99 14.97 11.78 6.83
N VAL A 100 15.82 10.78 6.64
CA VAL A 100 15.64 9.79 5.57
C VAL A 100 14.33 9.02 5.81
N VAL A 101 13.39 9.16 4.88
CA VAL A 101 12.02 8.62 5.02
C VAL A 101 11.94 7.15 4.58
N ALA A 102 12.87 6.67 3.74
CA ALA A 102 12.83 5.32 3.19
C ALA A 102 12.77 4.19 4.25
N PRO A 103 13.55 4.21 5.36
CA PRO A 103 13.44 3.21 6.41
C PRO A 103 12.08 3.21 7.12
N GLU A 104 11.46 4.39 7.27
CA GLU A 104 10.13 4.50 7.88
C GLU A 104 9.05 3.91 6.96
N LEU A 105 9.14 4.16 5.65
CA LEU A 105 8.22 3.56 4.68
C LEU A 105 8.38 2.05 4.63
N ALA A 106 9.61 1.53 4.64
CA ALA A 106 9.85 0.08 4.70
C ALA A 106 9.25 -0.56 5.96
N ALA A 107 9.35 0.10 7.12
CA ALA A 107 8.69 -0.35 8.34
C ALA A 107 7.16 -0.33 8.22
N ALA A 108 6.58 0.72 7.62
CA ALA A 108 5.15 0.80 7.38
C ALA A 108 4.65 -0.29 6.40
N GLU A 109 5.41 -0.58 5.34
CA GLU A 109 5.12 -1.68 4.42
C GLU A 109 5.10 -3.02 5.15
N ALA A 110 6.07 -3.29 6.04
CA ALA A 110 6.09 -4.51 6.85
C ALA A 110 4.86 -4.64 7.77
N LEU A 111 4.41 -3.53 8.38
CA LEU A 111 3.19 -3.51 9.19
C LEU A 111 1.94 -3.79 8.36
N ILE A 112 1.88 -3.30 7.12
CA ILE A 112 0.76 -3.57 6.20
C ILE A 112 0.78 -5.04 5.76
N ARG A 113 1.94 -5.55 5.31
CA ARG A 113 2.07 -6.93 4.80
C ARG A 113 1.80 -7.99 5.86
N SER A 114 2.15 -7.71 7.12
CA SER A 114 1.87 -8.61 8.25
C SER A 114 0.42 -8.60 8.69
N GLY A 115 -0.41 -7.67 8.20
CA GLY A 115 -1.79 -7.48 8.67
C GLY A 115 -1.89 -6.79 10.03
N ALA A 116 -0.78 -6.35 10.62
CA ALA A 116 -0.74 -5.74 11.95
C ALA A 116 -1.60 -4.47 12.04
N VAL A 117 -1.68 -3.70 10.95
CA VAL A 117 -2.53 -2.49 10.88
C VAL A 117 -4.02 -2.84 11.07
N VAL A 118 -4.49 -3.86 10.37
CA VAL A 118 -5.89 -4.34 10.47
C VAL A 118 -6.13 -4.93 11.85
N ALA A 119 -5.21 -5.75 12.37
CA ALA A 119 -5.31 -6.34 13.68
C ALA A 119 -5.38 -5.28 14.81
N ALA A 120 -4.61 -4.20 14.71
CA ALA A 120 -4.63 -3.10 15.68
C ALA A 120 -5.99 -2.38 15.72
N ALA A 121 -6.61 -2.13 14.55
CA ALA A 121 -7.95 -1.57 14.49
C ALA A 121 -8.99 -2.56 15.07
N GLN A 122 -8.92 -3.83 14.65
CA GLN A 122 -9.86 -4.87 15.08
C GLN A 122 -9.81 -5.19 16.57
N ALA A 123 -8.65 -5.01 17.22
CA ALA A 123 -8.52 -5.18 18.66
C ALA A 123 -9.45 -4.27 19.47
N VAL A 124 -9.86 -3.12 18.90
CA VAL A 124 -10.77 -2.17 19.55
C VAL A 124 -12.15 -2.08 18.89
N THR A 125 -12.27 -2.40 17.59
CA THR A 125 -13.57 -2.36 16.89
C THR A 125 -14.30 -3.70 16.85
N GLY A 126 -13.62 -4.81 17.16
CA GLY A 126 -14.03 -6.13 16.69
C GLY A 126 -13.75 -6.29 15.18
N PRO A 127 -14.18 -7.42 14.57
CA PRO A 127 -13.97 -7.67 13.15
C PRO A 127 -14.53 -6.55 12.27
N LEU A 128 -13.70 -6.07 11.33
CA LEU A 128 -14.16 -5.13 10.30
C LEU A 128 -15.05 -5.89 9.31
N LYS A 129 -16.22 -5.34 9.00
CA LYS A 129 -17.19 -5.90 8.04
C LYS A 129 -16.99 -5.33 6.66
#